data_AF-A0A135S987-F1
#
_entry.id   AF-A0A135S987-F1
#
_cell.length_a   1.000
_cell.length_b   1.000
_cell.length_c   1.000
_cell.angle_alpha   90.00
_cell.angle_beta   90.00
_cell.angle_gamma   90.00
#
_symmetry.space_group_name_H-M   'P 1'
#
loop_
_entity.id
_entity.type
_entity.pdbx_description
1 polymer ?
#
loop_
_entity_poly.entity_id
_entity_poly.type
_entity_poly.pdbx_seq_one_letter_code
_entity_poly.pdbx_strand_id
1 'polypeptide(L)'
;MNQQATSEVQPTGVDHRRLFYEPIVLEYALQVACRAGQDVFNGTPKVENDSLATQAQVFRSFVEKLAQVCDNERGGKTVTSFTVLEGEDGPEFVFASNHRDADELSETQQFAEDTLTLVGKNPTGLKPRPLAKQVLWKILLFNLPRLGIYLDNVGRYLDACIDDCDRRDASEGLKEELLNLKKKADFPRDLTSGNVQDKFLCDCEKLIKGVVAIKNTQIDQAIMRNAKDGEISESKSWSELRHYLGRLLSFRQAADAIIGTHERLPKLFHDFKFTAVPSSEDAARPMTKSKSITAASIIENMIPVDEEEERKEFLQHAVEMQKFGLDSIIQRQIGKRTFRPRVHAEVLVHSYLLSRDLQHPRDYFNSWKYIGSSKPTCRLCHYYFSAHPDRMQVRKSHFNLYPNWRLPGVFECADSGVPDAKTQRLLEKITENVHDDVKRTLEEKRPVGKNHDSNTFTTLPEGLNGYAYSDTASVSEAAAQMDDMELNARTDGDSDQVAECGDDGPSVVREADEEVVGNTSGGAPLNAMGSQNSA
;
A
#
# COMPACT_ATOMS: atom_id res chain seq x y z
N MET A 1 -70.50 4.17 -3.25
CA MET A 1 -69.56 3.90 -4.37
C MET A 1 -68.29 4.68 -4.10
N ASN A 2 -67.29 4.05 -3.48
CA ASN A 2 -65.94 4.60 -3.36
C ASN A 2 -65.07 3.84 -4.36
N GLN A 3 -64.64 4.51 -5.43
CA GLN A 3 -63.62 3.96 -6.32
C GLN A 3 -62.26 4.25 -5.70
N GLN A 4 -61.58 3.18 -5.28
CA GLN A 4 -60.16 3.18 -4.96
C GLN A 4 -59.38 3.50 -6.23
N ALA A 5 -58.60 4.57 -6.19
CA ALA A 5 -57.55 4.82 -7.16
C ALA A 5 -56.44 3.78 -6.93
N THR A 6 -56.30 2.85 -7.87
CA THR A 6 -55.16 1.97 -8.00
C THR A 6 -53.93 2.82 -8.31
N SER A 7 -53.00 2.89 -7.35
CA SER A 7 -51.68 3.49 -7.57
C SER A 7 -50.92 2.61 -8.56
N GLU A 8 -50.72 3.09 -9.77
CA GLU A 8 -49.81 2.49 -10.74
C GLU A 8 -48.39 2.53 -10.15
N VAL A 9 -47.82 1.35 -9.90
CA VAL A 9 -46.41 1.19 -9.53
C VAL A 9 -45.60 1.47 -10.79
N GLN A 10 -44.93 2.62 -10.84
CA GLN A 10 -43.92 2.89 -11.87
C GLN A 10 -42.83 1.82 -11.81
N PRO A 11 -42.24 1.41 -12.95
CA PRO A 11 -41.13 0.45 -12.95
C PRO A 11 -40.00 1.03 -12.09
N THR A 12 -39.60 0.32 -11.05
CA THR A 12 -38.42 0.68 -10.25
C THR A 12 -37.23 0.81 -11.20
N GLY A 13 -36.67 2.01 -11.32
CA GLY A 13 -35.49 2.26 -12.15
C GLY A 13 -34.36 1.29 -11.80
N VAL A 14 -33.51 1.00 -12.78
CA VAL A 14 -32.35 0.13 -12.61
C VAL A 14 -31.47 0.67 -11.48
N ASP A 15 -31.27 -0.13 -10.44
CA ASP A 15 -30.39 0.23 -9.32
C ASP A 15 -28.93 0.01 -9.72
N HIS A 16 -28.36 0.99 -10.43
CA HIS A 16 -26.97 0.97 -10.89
C HIS A 16 -25.97 0.83 -9.73
N ARG A 17 -26.31 1.32 -8.53
CA ARG A 17 -25.46 1.20 -7.35
C ARG A 17 -25.36 -0.26 -6.94
N ARG A 18 -26.50 -0.92 -6.81
CA ARG A 18 -26.57 -2.34 -6.47
C ARG A 18 -25.87 -3.20 -7.51
N LEU A 19 -26.14 -2.97 -8.80
CA LEU A 19 -25.51 -3.71 -9.91
C LEU A 19 -23.98 -3.55 -9.94
N PHE A 20 -23.46 -2.39 -9.54
CA PHE A 20 -22.02 -2.17 -9.45
C PHE A 20 -21.38 -2.87 -8.23
N TYR A 21 -21.99 -2.75 -7.05
CA TYR A 21 -21.35 -3.19 -5.80
C TYR A 21 -21.57 -4.66 -5.47
N GLU A 22 -22.68 -5.29 -5.91
CA GLU A 22 -22.91 -6.72 -5.72
C GLU A 22 -21.77 -7.61 -6.25
N PRO A 23 -21.35 -7.51 -7.53
CA PRO A 23 -20.27 -8.33 -8.06
C PRO A 23 -18.91 -8.01 -7.41
N ILE A 24 -18.65 -6.75 -7.03
CA ILE A 24 -17.44 -6.36 -6.28
C ILE A 24 -17.39 -7.07 -4.92
N VAL A 25 -18.52 -7.12 -4.21
CA VAL A 25 -18.60 -7.80 -2.91
C VAL A 25 -18.46 -9.30 -3.05
N LEU A 26 -19.09 -9.90 -4.08
CA LEU A 26 -18.94 -11.32 -4.37
C LEU A 26 -17.50 -11.67 -4.71
N GLU A 27 -16.85 -10.94 -5.62
CA GLU A 27 -15.45 -11.18 -5.98
C GLU A 27 -14.53 -11.00 -4.78
N TYR A 28 -14.74 -9.96 -3.95
CA TYR A 28 -13.97 -9.80 -2.71
C TYR A 28 -14.15 -11.02 -1.78
N ALA A 29 -15.38 -11.50 -1.63
CA ALA A 29 -15.67 -12.66 -0.79
C ALA A 29 -15.04 -13.95 -1.33
N LEU A 30 -15.05 -14.14 -2.66
CA LEU A 30 -14.36 -15.24 -3.33
C LEU A 30 -12.85 -15.17 -3.14
N GLN A 31 -12.25 -13.99 -3.28
CA GLN A 31 -10.83 -13.78 -3.03
C GLN A 31 -10.45 -14.16 -1.59
N VAL A 32 -11.28 -13.82 -0.60
CA VAL A 32 -11.05 -14.21 0.80
C VAL A 32 -11.26 -15.72 1.00
N ALA A 33 -12.34 -16.29 0.45
CA ALA A 33 -12.69 -17.70 0.59
C ALA A 33 -11.64 -18.62 -0.06
N CYS A 34 -11.23 -18.33 -1.30
CA CYS A 34 -10.22 -19.08 -2.03
C CYS A 34 -8.82 -18.95 -1.44
N ARG A 35 -8.53 -17.85 -0.73
CA ARG A 35 -7.25 -17.69 -0.04
C ARG A 35 -7.13 -18.67 1.10
N ALA A 36 -8.17 -18.93 1.90
CA ALA A 36 -8.13 -19.88 3.04
C ALA A 36 -6.86 -19.77 3.92
N GLY A 37 -6.26 -18.57 4.04
CA GLY A 37 -4.99 -18.33 4.74
C GLY A 37 -3.70 -18.56 3.95
N GLN A 38 -3.77 -18.91 2.66
CA GLN A 38 -2.66 -19.10 1.74
C GLN A 38 -2.27 -17.82 0.99
N ASP A 39 -0.98 -17.72 0.68
CA ASP A 39 -0.35 -16.59 0.00
C ASP A 39 -0.69 -16.59 -1.50
N VAL A 40 -1.01 -15.41 -2.05
CA VAL A 40 -1.39 -15.24 -3.47
C VAL A 40 -0.34 -14.42 -4.18
N PHE A 41 0.12 -14.92 -5.32
CA PHE A 41 1.08 -14.23 -6.15
C PHE A 41 0.68 -14.22 -7.62
N ASN A 42 0.44 -13.01 -8.12
CA ASN A 42 0.72 -12.70 -9.51
C ASN A 42 2.18 -12.25 -9.63
N GLY A 43 2.90 -12.93 -10.53
CA GLY A 43 4.24 -12.57 -10.99
C GLY A 43 4.46 -11.07 -11.02
N THR A 44 5.52 -10.57 -10.37
CA THR A 44 6.03 -9.26 -10.73
C THR A 44 6.51 -9.38 -12.17
N PRO A 45 5.99 -8.60 -13.13
CA PRO A 45 6.63 -8.55 -14.44
C PRO A 45 8.08 -8.16 -14.21
N LYS A 46 9.02 -8.95 -14.72
CA LYS A 46 10.42 -8.54 -14.77
C LYS A 46 10.45 -7.18 -15.48
N VAL A 47 10.97 -6.16 -14.81
CA VAL A 47 11.29 -4.91 -15.49
C VAL A 47 12.40 -5.28 -16.47
N GLU A 48 12.17 -5.02 -17.75
CA GLU A 48 13.19 -5.18 -18.77
C GLU A 48 14.39 -4.32 -18.34
N ASN A 49 15.52 -4.98 -18.06
CA ASN A 49 16.79 -4.34 -17.76
C ASN A 49 17.28 -3.70 -19.05
N ASP A 50 16.78 -2.50 -19.32
CA ASP A 50 17.35 -1.65 -20.35
C ASP A 50 18.50 -0.86 -19.72
N SER A 51 19.70 -1.12 -20.23
CA SER A 51 20.97 -0.55 -19.75
C SER A 51 21.03 0.98 -19.79
N LEU A 52 20.12 1.61 -20.55
CA LEU A 52 19.93 3.05 -20.58
C LEU A 52 18.48 3.39 -20.30
N ALA A 53 18.17 3.65 -19.03
CA ALA A 53 16.87 4.19 -18.65
C ALA A 53 16.57 5.45 -19.47
N THR A 54 15.51 5.44 -20.28
CA THR A 54 15.01 6.61 -21.01
C THR A 54 14.67 7.73 -20.03
N GLN A 55 14.70 9.00 -20.48
CA GLN A 55 14.30 10.12 -19.61
C GLN A 55 12.86 9.95 -19.08
N ALA A 56 11.97 9.34 -19.88
CA ALA A 56 10.62 9.03 -19.47
C ALA A 56 10.56 7.97 -18.35
N GLN A 57 11.42 6.94 -18.36
CA GLN A 57 11.52 5.97 -17.26
C GLN A 57 12.04 6.61 -15.97
N VAL A 58 13.03 7.51 -16.09
CA VAL A 58 13.51 8.30 -14.94
C VAL A 58 12.40 9.17 -14.36
N PHE A 59 11.68 9.91 -15.21
CA PHE A 59 10.54 10.71 -14.80
C PHE A 59 9.48 9.88 -14.07
N ARG A 60 9.06 8.74 -14.64
CA ARG A 60 8.07 7.85 -13.99
C ARG A 60 8.57 7.37 -12.64
N SER A 61 9.83 6.93 -12.56
CA SER A 61 10.43 6.49 -11.30
C SER A 61 10.46 7.62 -10.27
N PHE A 62 10.80 8.84 -10.68
CA PHE A 62 10.77 10.02 -9.82
C PHE A 62 9.37 10.31 -9.28
N VAL A 63 8.35 10.39 -10.14
CA VAL A 63 6.97 10.68 -9.72
C VAL A 63 6.46 9.58 -8.77
N GLU A 64 6.73 8.30 -9.06
CA GLU A 64 6.40 7.19 -8.15
C GLU A 64 7.13 7.29 -6.81
N LYS A 65 8.41 7.70 -6.81
CA LYS A 65 9.22 7.85 -5.59
C LYS A 65 8.83 9.06 -4.76
N LEU A 66 8.52 10.18 -5.38
CA LEU A 66 7.96 11.35 -4.70
C LEU A 66 6.62 10.99 -4.05
N ALA A 67 5.73 10.34 -4.79
CA ALA A 67 4.47 9.83 -4.26
C ALA A 67 4.69 8.87 -3.08
N GLN A 68 5.67 7.96 -3.18
CA GLN A 68 6.02 7.02 -2.13
C GLN A 68 6.45 7.71 -0.82
N VAL A 69 7.32 8.71 -0.89
CA VAL A 69 7.83 9.37 0.33
C VAL A 69 6.83 10.33 0.95
N CYS A 70 5.82 10.78 0.19
CA CYS A 70 4.68 11.58 0.65
C CYS A 70 3.56 10.74 1.28
N ASP A 71 3.71 9.41 1.32
CA ASP A 71 2.74 8.48 1.92
C ASP A 71 3.30 8.00 3.27
N ASN A 72 3.21 8.87 4.28
CA ASN A 72 3.88 8.71 5.58
C ASN A 72 3.13 7.88 6.62
N GLU A 73 1.88 7.48 6.35
CA GLU A 73 1.14 6.57 7.22
C GLU A 73 1.27 5.11 6.76
N ARG A 74 1.11 4.18 7.71
CA ARG A 74 1.02 2.75 7.41
C ARG A 74 -0.36 2.23 7.81
N GLY A 75 -0.84 1.23 7.07
CA GLY A 75 -2.17 0.63 7.27
C GLY A 75 -3.04 0.70 6.02
N GLY A 76 -2.51 1.24 4.91
CA GLY A 76 -3.17 1.23 3.61
C GLY A 76 -4.31 2.22 3.45
N LYS A 77 -4.58 3.04 4.47
CA LYS A 77 -5.55 4.15 4.42
C LYS A 77 -5.08 5.23 3.46
N THR A 78 -3.83 5.67 3.60
CA THR A 78 -3.26 6.70 2.74
C THR A 78 -2.70 6.09 1.45
N VAL A 79 -2.90 6.83 0.36
CA VAL A 79 -2.28 6.62 -0.96
C VAL A 79 -2.06 8.00 -1.53
N THR A 80 -0.84 8.29 -1.95
CA THR A 80 -0.50 9.57 -2.57
C THR A 80 -0.27 9.34 -4.06
N SER A 81 -0.79 10.25 -4.89
CA SER A 81 -0.61 10.23 -6.35
C SER A 81 -0.25 11.60 -6.87
N PHE A 82 0.61 11.64 -7.88
CA PHE A 82 1.14 12.84 -8.51
C PHE A 82 1.01 12.77 -10.04
N THR A 83 0.79 13.92 -10.65
CA THR A 83 1.15 14.18 -12.05
C THR A 83 1.98 15.46 -12.13
N VAL A 84 2.67 15.67 -13.25
CA VAL A 84 3.45 16.87 -13.49
C VAL A 84 3.01 17.49 -14.80
N LEU A 85 2.49 18.72 -14.72
CA LEU A 85 2.03 19.50 -15.85
C LEU A 85 3.14 20.42 -16.36
N GLU A 86 3.05 20.75 -17.64
CA GLU A 86 3.83 21.85 -18.23
C GLU A 86 3.18 23.17 -17.77
N GLY A 87 3.87 23.96 -16.97
CA GLY A 87 3.39 25.28 -16.54
C GLY A 87 4.12 26.42 -17.25
N GLU A 88 3.62 27.65 -17.08
CA GLU A 88 4.15 28.84 -17.76
C GLU A 88 5.57 29.20 -17.27
N ASP A 89 5.78 29.22 -15.95
CA ASP A 89 7.07 29.58 -15.32
C ASP A 89 7.93 28.36 -14.98
N GLY A 90 7.30 27.18 -14.88
CA GLY A 90 7.94 25.94 -14.45
C GLY A 90 6.91 24.83 -14.29
N PRO A 91 7.34 23.62 -13.94
CA PRO A 91 6.42 22.48 -13.84
C PRO A 91 5.44 22.63 -12.68
N GLU A 92 4.21 22.17 -12.89
CA GLU A 92 3.18 22.13 -11.86
C GLU A 92 2.96 20.70 -11.37
N PHE A 93 3.20 20.48 -10.08
CA PHE A 93 2.95 19.21 -9.40
C PHE A 93 1.52 19.17 -8.88
N VAL A 94 0.65 18.43 -9.56
CA VAL A 94 -0.72 18.21 -9.08
C VAL A 94 -0.77 16.89 -8.32
N PHE A 95 -1.26 16.90 -7.09
CA PHE A 95 -1.26 15.70 -6.25
C PHE A 95 -2.50 15.56 -5.39
N ALA A 96 -2.83 14.31 -5.06
CA ALA A 96 -3.87 13.98 -4.09
C ALA A 96 -3.32 12.95 -3.11
N SER A 97 -3.75 13.02 -1.84
CA SER A 97 -3.47 11.99 -0.85
C SER A 97 -4.77 11.59 -0.15
N ASN A 98 -5.06 10.30 -0.19
CA ASN A 98 -6.28 9.75 0.40
C ASN A 98 -6.28 9.80 1.93
N HIS A 99 -7.45 9.99 2.53
CA HIS A 99 -7.65 10.04 3.98
C HIS A 99 -6.81 11.10 4.72
N ARG A 100 -6.46 12.20 4.04
CA ARG A 100 -5.89 13.38 4.69
C ARG A 100 -6.93 14.48 4.87
N ASP A 101 -6.88 15.15 6.01
CA ASP A 101 -7.51 16.46 6.18
C ASP A 101 -6.71 17.57 5.50
N ALA A 102 -7.16 18.82 5.63
CA ALA A 102 -6.54 19.97 4.97
C ALA A 102 -5.14 20.27 5.52
N ASP A 103 -4.93 20.11 6.84
CA ASP A 103 -3.67 20.41 7.50
C ASP A 103 -2.64 19.32 7.15
N GLU A 104 -3.03 18.04 7.24
CA GLU A 104 -2.19 16.90 6.85
C GLU A 104 -1.80 16.94 5.36
N LEU A 105 -2.72 17.39 4.50
CA LEU A 105 -2.45 17.57 3.08
C LEU A 105 -1.47 18.72 2.84
N SER A 106 -1.61 19.83 3.57
CA SER A 106 -0.69 20.97 3.52
C SER A 106 0.71 20.59 4.03
N GLU A 107 0.81 19.84 5.12
CA GLU A 107 2.09 19.32 5.62
C GLU A 107 2.79 18.41 4.60
N THR A 108 2.01 17.57 3.91
CA THR A 108 2.51 16.70 2.85
C THR A 108 3.01 17.51 1.65
N GLN A 109 2.29 18.56 1.26
CA GLN A 109 2.72 19.49 0.22
C GLN A 109 4.04 20.17 0.60
N GLN A 110 4.11 20.74 1.81
CA GLN A 110 5.30 21.43 2.31
C GLN A 110 6.51 20.51 2.34
N PHE A 111 6.35 19.26 2.80
CA PHE A 111 7.41 18.27 2.78
C PHE A 111 7.96 18.02 1.36
N ALA A 112 7.07 17.86 0.37
CA ALA A 112 7.45 17.63 -1.01
C ALA A 112 8.16 18.86 -1.61
N GLU A 113 7.57 20.05 -1.43
CA GLU A 113 8.13 21.33 -1.88
C GLU A 113 9.52 21.59 -1.29
N ASP A 114 9.69 21.42 0.01
CA ASP A 114 10.97 21.59 0.68
C ASP A 114 12.02 20.61 0.15
N THR A 115 11.62 19.36 -0.11
CA THR A 115 12.52 18.32 -0.58
C THR A 115 13.02 18.65 -1.99
N LEU A 116 12.12 19.06 -2.89
CA LEU A 116 12.51 19.47 -4.24
C LEU A 116 13.33 20.77 -4.21
N THR A 117 12.97 21.73 -3.35
CA THR A 117 13.71 22.99 -3.15
C THR A 117 15.13 22.74 -2.65
N LEU A 118 15.30 21.85 -1.66
CA LEU A 118 16.61 21.47 -1.13
C LEU A 118 17.51 20.91 -2.23
N VAL A 119 16.97 20.02 -3.07
CA VAL A 119 17.73 19.39 -4.16
C VAL A 119 18.04 20.37 -5.28
N GLY A 120 17.08 21.20 -5.71
CA GLY A 120 17.25 22.16 -6.80
C GLY A 120 18.16 23.33 -6.44
N LYS A 121 17.94 23.97 -5.27
CA LYS A 121 18.75 25.12 -4.84
C LYS A 121 20.12 24.71 -4.32
N ASN A 122 20.22 23.54 -3.69
CA ASN A 122 21.42 23.04 -3.02
C ASN A 122 22.23 24.18 -2.35
N PRO A 123 21.64 24.90 -1.39
CA PRO A 123 22.15 26.21 -0.94
C PRO A 123 23.56 26.12 -0.33
N THR A 124 23.91 24.95 0.20
CA THR A 124 25.21 24.63 0.80
C THR A 124 26.23 24.08 -0.20
N GLY A 125 25.87 23.95 -1.49
CA GLY A 125 26.76 23.47 -2.54
C GLY A 125 27.27 22.04 -2.29
N LEU A 126 26.45 21.20 -1.66
CA LEU A 126 26.85 19.85 -1.27
C LEU A 126 27.13 18.99 -2.50
N LYS A 127 28.16 18.14 -2.38
CA LYS A 127 28.37 17.03 -3.32
C LYS A 127 27.16 16.07 -3.27
N PRO A 128 26.92 15.27 -4.33
CA PRO A 128 25.75 14.41 -4.41
C PRO A 128 25.55 13.45 -3.23
N ARG A 129 26.63 12.85 -2.68
CA ARG A 129 26.54 11.91 -1.56
C ARG A 129 26.05 12.58 -0.25
N PRO A 130 26.66 13.68 0.24
CA PRO A 130 26.12 14.42 1.37
C PRO A 130 24.68 14.92 1.16
N LEU A 131 24.34 15.36 -0.05
CA LEU A 131 22.97 15.79 -0.39
C LEU A 131 21.99 14.61 -0.29
N ALA A 132 22.36 13.42 -0.79
CA ALA A 132 21.56 12.19 -0.68
C ALA A 132 21.32 11.77 0.75
N LYS A 133 22.32 11.92 1.61
CA LYS A 133 22.17 11.70 3.04
C LYS A 133 21.16 12.66 3.65
N GLN A 134 21.24 13.96 3.36
CA GLN A 134 20.27 14.94 3.88
C GLN A 134 18.85 14.68 3.38
N VAL A 135 18.68 14.36 2.10
CA VAL A 135 17.37 13.99 1.53
C VAL A 135 16.82 12.73 2.19
N LEU A 136 17.65 11.69 2.37
CA LEU A 136 17.26 10.48 3.08
C LEU A 136 16.79 10.79 4.50
N TRP A 137 17.55 11.59 5.26
CA TRP A 137 17.20 11.94 6.63
C TRP A 137 15.88 12.71 6.70
N LYS A 138 15.64 13.66 5.78
CA LYS A 138 14.35 14.36 5.67
C LYS A 138 13.20 13.39 5.37
N ILE A 139 13.40 12.42 4.46
CA ILE A 139 12.43 11.37 4.15
C ILE A 139 12.12 10.52 5.38
N LEU A 140 13.16 10.06 6.12
CA LEU A 140 13.00 9.21 7.30
C LEU A 140 12.22 9.92 8.42
N LEU A 141 12.50 11.20 8.66
CA LEU A 141 11.79 12.02 9.64
C LEU A 141 10.32 12.19 9.29
N PHE A 142 10.01 12.54 8.05
CA PHE A 142 8.62 12.69 7.62
C PHE A 142 7.84 11.37 7.70
N ASN A 143 8.54 10.24 7.53
CA ASN A 143 7.96 8.90 7.53
C ASN A 143 8.09 8.15 8.87
N LEU A 144 8.36 8.83 10.00
CA LEU A 144 8.54 8.19 11.31
C LEU A 144 7.43 7.20 11.69
N PRO A 145 6.12 7.52 11.54
CA PRO A 145 5.06 6.58 11.88
C PRO A 145 5.16 5.27 11.09
N ARG A 146 5.46 5.36 9.79
CA ARG A 146 5.63 4.21 8.90
C ARG A 146 6.95 3.48 9.13
N LEU A 147 8.03 4.21 9.38
CA LEU A 147 9.37 3.70 9.65
C LEU A 147 9.40 2.86 10.92
N GLY A 148 8.80 3.32 12.02
CA GLY A 148 8.76 2.58 13.29
C GLY A 148 8.24 1.16 13.11
N ILE A 149 7.13 1.02 12.36
CA ILE A 149 6.53 -0.29 12.11
C ILE A 149 7.41 -1.15 11.19
N TYR A 150 8.18 -0.55 10.27
CA TYR A 150 9.17 -1.31 9.49
C TYR A 150 10.31 -1.83 10.37
N LEU A 151 10.84 -0.99 11.27
CA LEU A 151 11.88 -1.39 12.21
C LEU A 151 11.39 -2.49 13.16
N ASP A 152 10.16 -2.39 13.68
CA ASP A 152 9.54 -3.44 14.51
C ASP A 152 9.46 -4.79 13.78
N ASN A 153 8.99 -4.76 12.54
CA ASN A 153 8.83 -6.00 11.78
C ASN A 153 10.18 -6.58 11.33
N VAL A 154 11.18 -5.75 11.01
CA VAL A 154 12.53 -6.25 10.74
C VAL A 154 13.08 -6.99 11.96
N GLY A 155 12.99 -6.41 13.16
CA GLY A 155 13.41 -7.10 14.39
C GLY A 155 12.68 -8.42 14.59
N ARG A 156 11.34 -8.39 14.52
CA ARG A 156 10.48 -9.58 14.69
C ARG A 156 10.79 -10.70 13.70
N TYR A 157 10.97 -10.36 12.42
CA TYR A 157 11.22 -11.38 11.40
C TYR A 157 12.67 -11.83 11.34
N LEU A 158 13.62 -11.03 11.84
CA LEU A 158 14.97 -11.52 12.08
C LEU A 158 14.97 -12.61 13.15
N ASP A 159 14.25 -12.40 14.26
CA ASP A 159 14.09 -13.43 15.29
C ASP A 159 13.45 -14.70 14.73
N ALA A 160 12.34 -14.56 14.01
CA ALA A 160 11.66 -15.70 13.42
C ALA A 160 12.49 -16.45 12.36
N CYS A 161 13.41 -15.78 11.65
CA CYS A 161 14.32 -16.42 10.71
C CYS A 161 15.49 -17.11 11.42
N ILE A 162 15.99 -16.55 12.53
CA ILE A 162 16.99 -17.19 13.39
C ILE A 162 16.42 -18.48 14.00
N ASP A 163 15.18 -18.43 14.50
CA ASP A 163 14.49 -19.63 15.01
C ASP A 163 14.26 -20.68 13.92
N ASP A 164 13.99 -20.24 12.68
CA ASP A 164 13.89 -21.15 11.52
C ASP A 164 15.23 -21.76 11.14
N CYS A 165 16.34 -21.03 11.29
CA CYS A 165 17.69 -21.58 11.14
C CYS A 165 17.95 -22.69 12.17
N ASP A 166 17.57 -22.47 13.43
CA ASP A 166 17.77 -23.44 14.52
C ASP A 166 16.94 -24.71 14.32
N ARG A 167 15.68 -24.56 13.87
CA ARG A 167 14.84 -25.72 13.55
C ARG A 167 15.32 -26.53 12.35
N ARG A 168 16.09 -25.94 11.45
CA ARG A 168 16.54 -26.56 10.19
C ARG A 168 18.02 -26.97 10.22
N ASP A 169 18.69 -26.86 11.38
CA ASP A 169 20.13 -27.07 11.53
C ASP A 169 20.94 -26.34 10.43
N ALA A 170 20.63 -25.06 10.22
CA ALA A 170 21.32 -24.24 9.23
C ALA A 170 22.78 -23.95 9.61
N SER A 171 23.58 -23.49 8.64
CA SER A 171 24.97 -23.05 8.85
C SER A 171 25.09 -22.01 9.99
N GLU A 172 26.02 -22.25 10.92
CA GLU A 172 26.39 -21.28 11.97
C GLU A 172 26.77 -19.90 11.38
N GLY A 173 27.39 -19.89 10.20
CA GLY A 173 27.76 -18.64 9.51
C GLY A 173 26.54 -17.81 9.08
N LEU A 174 25.45 -18.45 8.64
CA LEU A 174 24.20 -17.75 8.32
C LEU A 174 23.57 -17.16 9.58
N LYS A 175 23.57 -17.91 10.68
CA LYS A 175 23.04 -17.47 11.98
C LYS A 175 23.83 -16.26 12.51
N GLU A 176 25.16 -16.30 12.42
CA GLU A 176 26.01 -15.17 12.80
C GLU A 176 25.75 -13.92 11.96
N GLU A 177 25.59 -14.05 10.63
CA GLU A 177 25.21 -12.93 9.76
C GLU A 177 23.84 -12.33 10.16
N LEU A 178 22.84 -13.16 10.44
CA LEU A 178 21.51 -12.71 10.89
C LEU A 178 21.57 -11.98 12.23
N LEU A 179 22.34 -12.50 13.19
CA LEU A 179 22.57 -11.86 14.49
C LEU A 179 23.27 -10.51 14.34
N ASN A 180 24.23 -10.40 13.42
CA ASN A 180 24.91 -9.13 13.14
C ASN A 180 23.96 -8.10 12.52
N LEU A 181 23.04 -8.52 11.65
CA LEU A 181 21.99 -7.62 11.15
C LEU A 181 21.01 -7.23 12.26
N LYS A 182 20.62 -8.17 13.12
CA LYS A 182 19.75 -7.90 14.28
C LYS A 182 20.35 -6.85 15.20
N LYS A 183 21.64 -6.94 15.53
CA LYS A 183 22.35 -5.92 16.32
C LYS A 183 22.27 -4.52 15.69
N LYS A 184 22.29 -4.42 14.35
CA LYS A 184 22.13 -3.13 13.64
C LYS A 184 20.69 -2.62 13.65
N ALA A 185 19.70 -3.48 13.85
CA ALA A 185 18.29 -3.12 13.96
C ALA A 185 17.87 -2.80 15.41
N ASP A 186 18.73 -3.13 16.38
CA ASP A 186 18.50 -2.95 17.81
C ASP A 186 19.18 -1.66 18.29
N PHE A 187 18.46 -0.55 18.19
CA PHE A 187 18.91 0.76 18.66
C PHE A 187 17.75 1.55 19.28
N PRO A 188 18.04 2.50 20.21
CA PRO A 188 17.02 3.32 20.83
C PRO A 188 16.22 4.12 19.80
N ARG A 189 14.89 4.16 19.99
CA ARG A 189 13.96 4.80 19.04
C ARG A 189 13.25 6.02 19.62
N ASP A 190 13.55 6.36 20.87
CA ASP A 190 12.98 7.55 21.48
C ASP A 190 13.62 8.81 20.90
N LEU A 191 12.79 9.76 20.48
CA LEU A 191 13.18 11.01 19.81
C LEU A 191 12.97 12.19 20.76
N THR A 192 13.59 12.13 21.94
CA THR A 192 13.61 13.22 22.90
C THR A 192 14.83 14.11 22.64
N SER A 193 14.69 15.14 21.79
CA SER A 193 15.67 16.21 21.43
C SER A 193 16.69 15.94 20.29
N GLY A 194 17.31 17.02 19.78
CA GLY A 194 18.05 17.06 18.50
C GLY A 194 19.28 16.15 18.39
N ASN A 195 20.12 16.05 19.43
CA ASN A 195 21.28 15.15 19.39
C ASN A 195 20.87 13.67 19.35
N VAL A 196 19.70 13.34 19.93
CA VAL A 196 19.14 11.99 19.90
C VAL A 196 18.53 11.68 18.53
N GLN A 197 17.90 12.67 17.89
CA GLN A 197 17.35 12.55 16.54
C GLN A 197 18.43 12.24 15.49
N ASP A 198 19.54 12.98 15.48
CA ASP A 198 20.63 12.74 14.51
C ASP A 198 21.26 11.35 14.71
N LYS A 199 21.37 10.90 15.97
CA LYS A 199 21.83 9.55 16.28
C LYS A 199 20.85 8.49 15.76
N PHE A 200 19.56 8.65 16.00
CA PHE A 200 18.51 7.75 15.48
C PHE A 200 18.55 7.65 13.94
N LEU A 201 18.67 8.78 13.24
CA LEU A 201 18.76 8.81 11.79
C LEU A 201 20.05 8.16 11.28
N CYS A 202 21.17 8.39 11.97
CA CYS A 202 22.44 7.74 11.69
C CYS A 202 22.34 6.21 11.85
N ASP A 203 21.68 5.73 12.90
CA ASP A 203 21.49 4.30 13.13
C ASP A 203 20.53 3.67 12.11
N CYS A 204 19.45 4.37 11.71
CA CYS A 204 18.61 3.97 10.58
C CYS A 204 19.43 3.86 9.27
N GLU A 205 20.29 4.84 8.99
CA GLU A 205 21.16 4.82 7.82
C GLU A 205 22.15 3.64 7.86
N LYS A 206 22.75 3.35 9.03
CA LYS A 206 23.63 2.18 9.22
C LYS A 206 22.89 0.87 8.97
N LEU A 207 21.64 0.74 9.45
CA LEU A 207 20.81 -0.43 9.17
C LEU A 207 20.54 -0.57 7.67
N ILE A 208 20.13 0.51 7.00
CA ILE A 208 19.88 0.51 5.55
C ILE A 208 21.14 0.13 4.77
N LYS A 209 22.33 0.64 5.15
CA LYS A 209 23.62 0.22 4.57
C LYS A 209 23.88 -1.27 4.83
N GLY A 210 23.54 -1.76 6.01
CA GLY A 210 23.53 -3.19 6.33
C GLY A 210 22.65 -3.99 5.37
N VAL A 211 21.45 -3.51 5.05
CA VAL A 211 20.54 -4.17 4.10
C VAL A 211 21.15 -4.22 2.69
N VAL A 212 21.81 -3.16 2.23
CA VAL A 212 22.51 -3.16 0.94
C VAL A 212 23.63 -4.20 0.92
N ALA A 213 24.39 -4.30 2.00
CA ALA A 213 25.53 -5.20 2.14
C ALA A 213 25.14 -6.70 2.20
N ILE A 214 23.86 -7.03 2.38
CA ILE A 214 23.37 -8.42 2.37
C ILE A 214 23.37 -9.01 0.96
N LYS A 215 23.33 -8.19 -0.09
CA LYS A 215 23.31 -8.70 -1.47
C LYS A 215 24.49 -9.64 -1.73
N ASN A 216 24.21 -10.81 -2.31
CA ASN A 216 25.19 -11.88 -2.55
C ASN A 216 25.81 -12.52 -1.28
N THR A 217 25.28 -12.28 -0.07
CA THR A 217 25.70 -12.99 1.15
C THR A 217 24.86 -14.25 1.39
N GLN A 218 25.15 -14.99 2.48
CA GLN A 218 24.37 -16.18 2.85
C GLN A 218 22.92 -15.82 3.18
N ILE A 219 22.67 -14.65 3.77
CA ILE A 219 21.31 -14.15 4.03
C ILE A 219 20.52 -14.00 2.72
N ASP A 220 21.10 -13.38 1.69
CA ASP A 220 20.43 -13.20 0.40
C ASP A 220 20.11 -14.54 -0.27
N GLN A 221 21.06 -15.47 -0.24
CA GLN A 221 20.83 -16.84 -0.72
C GLN A 221 19.76 -17.58 0.09
N ALA A 222 19.70 -17.38 1.41
CA ALA A 222 18.68 -17.98 2.26
C ALA A 222 17.29 -17.37 1.98
N ILE A 223 17.21 -16.04 1.80
CA ILE A 223 16.01 -15.35 1.37
C ILE A 223 15.54 -15.91 0.00
N MET A 224 16.42 -15.99 -1.00
CA MET A 224 16.04 -16.53 -2.32
C MET A 224 15.56 -17.99 -2.27
N ARG A 225 16.15 -18.80 -1.38
CA ARG A 225 15.75 -20.21 -1.22
C ARG A 225 14.46 -20.41 -0.45
N ASN A 226 14.23 -19.61 0.60
CA ASN A 226 13.16 -19.84 1.57
C ASN A 226 11.93 -18.94 1.36
N ALA A 227 12.10 -17.78 0.73
CA ALA A 227 11.02 -16.86 0.36
C ALA A 227 10.51 -17.13 -1.07
N LYS A 228 10.40 -18.41 -1.44
CA LYS A 228 9.86 -18.81 -2.75
C LYS A 228 8.35 -18.71 -2.73
N ASP A 229 7.88 -17.53 -3.09
CA ASP A 229 6.46 -17.17 -3.08
C ASP A 229 5.61 -18.20 -3.83
N GLY A 230 4.62 -18.78 -3.14
CA GLY A 230 3.65 -19.70 -3.74
C GLY A 230 4.10 -21.17 -3.85
N GLU A 231 5.23 -21.54 -3.26
CA GLU A 231 5.61 -22.95 -3.08
C GLU A 231 5.17 -23.47 -1.70
N ILE A 232 4.80 -24.76 -1.59
CA ILE A 232 4.42 -25.41 -0.31
C ILE A 232 5.56 -25.30 0.74
N SER A 233 6.80 -25.17 0.28
CA SER A 233 7.99 -25.00 1.12
C SER A 233 8.30 -23.55 1.49
N GLU A 234 7.45 -22.58 1.14
CA GLU A 234 7.62 -21.17 1.49
C GLU A 234 7.68 -20.99 3.02
N SER A 235 8.68 -20.24 3.47
CA SER A 235 8.72 -19.79 4.85
C SER A 235 8.27 -18.34 4.92
N LYS A 236 7.08 -18.15 5.49
CA LYS A 236 6.49 -16.82 5.73
C LYS A 236 7.45 -15.87 6.44
N SER A 237 8.26 -16.36 7.38
CA SER A 237 9.25 -15.55 8.09
C SER A 237 10.28 -14.92 7.14
N TRP A 238 10.79 -15.69 6.19
CA TRP A 238 11.78 -15.21 5.21
C TRP A 238 11.16 -14.29 4.16
N SER A 239 9.93 -14.59 3.72
CA SER A 239 9.20 -13.75 2.77
C SER A 239 8.90 -12.37 3.37
N GLU A 240 8.47 -12.34 4.63
CA GLU A 240 8.22 -11.11 5.36
C GLU A 240 9.52 -10.36 5.69
N LEU A 241 10.59 -11.05 6.11
CA LEU A 241 11.89 -10.41 6.30
C LEU A 241 12.34 -9.70 5.03
N ARG A 242 12.30 -10.39 3.87
CA ARG A 242 12.62 -9.81 2.57
C ARG A 242 11.73 -8.59 2.27
N HIS A 243 10.44 -8.67 2.56
CA HIS A 243 9.52 -7.55 2.37
C HIS A 243 9.96 -6.31 3.17
N TYR A 244 10.17 -6.43 4.48
CA TYR A 244 10.50 -5.27 5.32
C TYR A 244 11.91 -4.71 5.08
N LEU A 245 12.89 -5.57 4.78
CA LEU A 245 14.21 -5.12 4.34
C LEU A 245 14.10 -4.30 3.04
N GLY A 246 13.31 -4.78 2.08
CA GLY A 246 13.01 -4.05 0.85
C GLY A 246 12.31 -2.71 1.11
N ARG A 247 11.38 -2.65 2.08
CA ARG A 247 10.71 -1.40 2.49
C ARG A 247 11.68 -0.37 3.07
N LEU A 248 12.61 -0.78 3.94
CA LEU A 248 13.64 0.12 4.47
C LEU A 248 14.56 0.63 3.36
N LEU A 249 15.07 -0.27 2.52
CA LEU A 249 15.94 0.09 1.40
C LEU A 249 15.26 1.07 0.43
N SER A 250 13.94 0.97 0.28
CA SER A 250 13.18 1.81 -0.64
C SER A 250 13.22 3.31 -0.30
N PHE A 251 13.48 3.70 0.96
CA PHE A 251 13.69 5.10 1.33
C PHE A 251 15.00 5.66 0.77
N ARG A 252 16.09 4.89 0.89
CA ARG A 252 17.37 5.26 0.27
C ARG A 252 17.25 5.34 -1.25
N GLN A 253 16.58 4.36 -1.85
CA GLN A 253 16.32 4.38 -3.29
C GLN A 253 15.48 5.57 -3.73
N ALA A 254 14.54 6.06 -2.89
CA ALA A 254 13.79 7.26 -3.19
C ALA A 254 14.69 8.51 -3.17
N ALA A 255 15.55 8.65 -2.15
CA ALA A 255 16.52 9.74 -2.08
C ALA A 255 17.46 9.76 -3.30
N ASP A 256 18.04 8.60 -3.64
CA ASP A 256 18.91 8.46 -4.81
C ASP A 256 18.17 8.76 -6.12
N ALA A 257 16.91 8.33 -6.25
CA ALA A 257 16.09 8.62 -7.44
C ALA A 257 15.79 10.11 -7.61
N ILE A 258 15.46 10.81 -6.52
CA ILE A 258 15.18 12.25 -6.54
C ILE A 258 16.44 13.01 -7.01
N ILE A 259 17.61 12.67 -6.45
CA ILE A 259 18.88 13.33 -6.83
C ILE A 259 19.31 12.98 -8.25
N GLY A 260 19.29 11.71 -8.62
CA GLY A 260 19.64 11.31 -9.99
C GLY A 260 18.68 11.88 -11.03
N THR A 261 17.42 12.16 -10.65
CA THR A 261 16.47 12.86 -11.53
C THR A 261 16.82 14.32 -11.68
N HIS A 262 17.25 15.02 -10.62
CA HIS A 262 17.70 16.41 -10.72
C HIS A 262 18.84 16.58 -11.73
N GLU A 263 19.79 15.64 -11.78
CA GLU A 263 20.90 15.71 -12.75
C GLU A 263 20.44 15.54 -14.20
N ARG A 264 19.37 14.78 -14.42
CA ARG A 264 18.88 14.42 -15.77
C ARG A 264 17.75 15.30 -16.26
N LEU A 265 16.93 15.82 -15.35
CA LEU A 265 15.73 16.60 -15.58
C LEU A 265 15.70 17.80 -14.60
N PRO A 266 16.70 18.70 -14.64
CA PRO A 266 16.85 19.78 -13.67
C PRO A 266 15.65 20.72 -13.63
N LYS A 267 14.92 20.88 -14.75
CA LYS A 267 13.70 21.70 -14.82
C LYS A 267 12.62 21.29 -13.80
N LEU A 268 12.57 20.03 -13.37
CA LEU A 268 11.63 19.56 -12.34
C LEU A 268 11.86 20.16 -10.95
N PHE A 269 13.00 20.82 -10.74
CA PHE A 269 13.45 21.32 -9.44
C PHE A 269 13.61 22.85 -9.40
N HIS A 270 13.19 23.55 -10.45
CA HIS A 270 13.27 25.00 -10.57
C HIS A 270 11.89 25.58 -10.88
N ASP A 271 11.57 26.70 -10.24
CA ASP A 271 10.36 27.50 -10.48
C ASP A 271 9.05 26.69 -10.53
N PHE A 272 9.02 25.58 -9.80
CA PHE A 272 7.87 24.69 -9.73
C PHE A 272 6.81 25.22 -8.77
N LYS A 273 5.58 24.76 -8.96
CA LYS A 273 4.47 24.99 -8.03
C LYS A 273 3.73 23.69 -7.72
N PHE A 274 3.02 23.65 -6.61
CA PHE A 274 2.17 22.53 -6.23
C PHE A 274 0.70 22.92 -6.23
N THR A 275 -0.12 21.96 -6.62
CA THR A 275 -1.57 22.03 -6.54
C THR A 275 -2.08 20.79 -5.83
N ALA A 276 -2.48 20.97 -4.57
CA ALA A 276 -3.13 19.93 -3.78
C ALA A 276 -4.60 19.76 -4.19
N VAL A 277 -4.99 18.51 -4.45
CA VAL A 277 -6.36 18.10 -4.70
C VAL A 277 -6.91 17.49 -3.41
N PRO A 278 -8.00 18.05 -2.84
CA PRO A 278 -8.61 17.50 -1.62
C PRO A 278 -9.00 16.03 -1.77
N SER A 279 -8.85 15.30 -0.66
CA SER A 279 -9.27 13.92 -0.55
C SER A 279 -10.79 13.80 -0.72
N SER A 280 -11.29 12.76 -1.42
CA SER A 280 -12.73 12.56 -1.54
C SER A 280 -13.38 12.21 -0.20
N GLU A 281 -14.58 12.72 0.05
CA GLU A 281 -15.39 12.27 1.16
C GLU A 281 -15.83 10.80 1.00
N ASP A 282 -15.96 10.13 2.16
CA ASP A 282 -16.49 8.78 2.27
C ASP A 282 -17.98 8.78 1.94
N ALA A 283 -18.37 7.98 0.95
CA ALA A 283 -19.76 7.88 0.53
C ALA A 283 -20.64 7.19 1.59
N ALA A 284 -21.95 7.31 1.39
CA ALA A 284 -22.91 6.47 2.09
C ALA A 284 -22.63 4.98 1.83
N ARG A 285 -23.08 4.11 2.75
CA ARG A 285 -22.96 2.66 2.55
C ARG A 285 -23.67 2.29 1.24
N PRO A 286 -23.00 1.56 0.34
CA PRO A 286 -23.53 1.34 -0.99
C PRO A 286 -24.69 0.35 -1.00
N MET A 287 -24.76 -0.52 0.02
CA MET A 287 -25.71 -1.61 0.12
C MET A 287 -26.32 -1.66 1.52
N THR A 288 -27.64 -1.87 1.58
CA THR A 288 -28.35 -2.11 2.85
C THR A 288 -28.09 -3.55 3.29
N LYS A 289 -27.80 -3.74 4.59
CA LYS A 289 -27.61 -5.08 5.15
C LYS A 289 -28.91 -5.87 5.02
N SER A 290 -28.88 -6.95 4.26
CA SER A 290 -29.98 -7.90 4.12
C SER A 290 -29.46 -9.32 4.04
N LYS A 291 -30.10 -10.24 4.75
CA LYS A 291 -29.81 -11.69 4.67
C LYS A 291 -30.13 -12.27 3.29
N SER A 292 -30.93 -11.56 2.48
CA SER A 292 -31.28 -11.98 1.12
C SER A 292 -30.13 -11.83 0.12
N ILE A 293 -29.05 -11.11 0.47
CA ILE A 293 -27.91 -10.88 -0.42
C ILE A 293 -26.92 -12.04 -0.23
N THR A 294 -27.09 -13.08 -1.02
CA THR A 294 -26.25 -14.29 -1.06
C THR A 294 -25.46 -14.34 -2.36
N ALA A 295 -24.43 -15.19 -2.42
CA ALA A 295 -23.70 -15.43 -3.67
C ALA A 295 -24.64 -15.83 -4.82
N ALA A 296 -25.62 -16.70 -4.54
CA ALA A 296 -26.63 -17.11 -5.51
C ALA A 296 -27.44 -15.92 -6.03
N SER A 297 -27.96 -15.08 -5.12
CA SER A 297 -28.76 -13.90 -5.52
C SER A 297 -27.96 -12.87 -6.33
N ILE A 298 -26.64 -12.76 -6.08
CA ILE A 298 -25.77 -11.85 -6.82
C ILE A 298 -25.52 -12.41 -8.22
N ILE A 299 -25.21 -13.71 -8.35
CA ILE A 299 -25.04 -14.38 -9.65
C ILE A 299 -26.31 -14.27 -10.48
N GLU A 300 -27.48 -14.40 -9.85
CA GLU A 300 -28.76 -14.25 -10.53
C GLU A 300 -28.99 -12.84 -11.11
N ASN A 301 -28.46 -11.80 -10.47
CA ASN A 301 -28.53 -10.42 -10.98
C ASN A 301 -27.41 -10.13 -11.99
N MET A 302 -26.28 -10.81 -11.87
CA MET A 302 -25.08 -10.61 -12.68
C MET A 302 -25.21 -11.22 -14.09
N ILE A 303 -25.73 -12.44 -14.17
CA ILE A 303 -25.89 -13.18 -15.42
C ILE A 303 -27.31 -12.92 -15.94
N PRO A 304 -27.53 -12.64 -17.24
CA PRO A 304 -28.86 -12.52 -17.85
C PRO A 304 -29.73 -13.78 -17.71
N VAL A 305 -31.05 -13.64 -17.85
CA VAL A 305 -32.01 -14.77 -17.66
C VAL A 305 -32.01 -15.71 -18.87
N ASP A 306 -31.72 -15.18 -20.05
CA ASP A 306 -31.57 -15.91 -21.30
C ASP A 306 -30.30 -16.78 -21.36
N GLU A 307 -29.33 -16.53 -20.47
CA GLU A 307 -28.13 -17.36 -20.26
C GLU A 307 -28.36 -18.43 -19.17
N GLU A 308 -29.45 -19.20 -19.26
CA GLU A 308 -29.90 -20.11 -18.19
C GLU A 308 -28.87 -21.21 -17.84
N GLU A 309 -28.22 -21.80 -18.84
CA GLU A 309 -27.25 -22.89 -18.62
C GLU A 309 -25.97 -22.38 -17.95
N GLU A 310 -25.45 -21.23 -18.40
CA GLU A 310 -24.31 -20.57 -17.78
C GLU A 310 -24.63 -20.15 -16.34
N ARG A 311 -25.83 -19.57 -16.12
CA ARG A 311 -26.31 -19.24 -14.78
C ARG A 311 -26.33 -20.46 -13.86
N LYS A 312 -26.88 -21.60 -14.32
CA LYS A 312 -26.92 -22.85 -13.53
C LYS A 312 -25.51 -23.32 -13.14
N GLU A 313 -24.56 -23.26 -14.07
CA GLU A 313 -23.17 -23.63 -13.83
C GLU A 313 -22.53 -22.78 -12.72
N PHE A 314 -22.61 -21.45 -12.82
CA PHE A 314 -22.04 -20.57 -11.80
C PHE A 314 -22.76 -20.65 -10.45
N LEU A 315 -24.07 -20.90 -10.44
CA LEU A 315 -24.80 -21.18 -9.21
C LEU A 315 -24.28 -22.46 -8.53
N GLN A 316 -23.98 -23.51 -9.30
CA GLN A 316 -23.39 -24.74 -8.76
C GLN A 316 -22.00 -24.47 -8.18
N HIS A 317 -21.16 -23.69 -8.86
CA HIS A 317 -19.87 -23.27 -8.32
C HIS A 317 -19.98 -22.44 -7.03
N ALA A 318 -21.01 -21.59 -6.92
CA ALA A 318 -21.25 -20.83 -5.70
C ALA A 318 -21.70 -21.72 -4.53
N VAL A 319 -22.50 -22.75 -4.78
CA VAL A 319 -22.86 -23.77 -3.77
C VAL A 319 -21.62 -24.47 -3.24
N GLU A 320 -20.70 -24.86 -4.13
CA GLU A 320 -19.43 -25.48 -3.71
C GLU A 320 -18.59 -24.55 -2.83
N MET A 321 -18.60 -23.25 -3.11
CA MET A 321 -17.87 -22.25 -2.32
C MET A 321 -18.48 -22.01 -0.93
N GLN A 322 -19.71 -22.46 -0.67
CA GLN A 322 -20.30 -22.33 0.67
C GLN A 322 -19.55 -23.13 1.73
N LYS A 323 -18.78 -24.16 1.35
CA LYS A 323 -17.89 -24.88 2.27
C LYS A 323 -16.81 -23.98 2.92
N PHE A 324 -16.53 -22.84 2.29
CA PHE A 324 -15.63 -21.80 2.79
C PHE A 324 -16.37 -20.59 3.39
N GLY A 325 -17.67 -20.72 3.65
CA GLY A 325 -18.48 -19.67 4.26
C GLY A 325 -18.67 -18.43 3.37
N LEU A 326 -18.77 -18.60 2.05
CA LEU A 326 -18.86 -17.50 1.08
C LEU A 326 -19.95 -16.47 1.44
N ASP A 327 -21.18 -16.92 1.74
CA ASP A 327 -22.26 -16.00 2.12
C ASP A 327 -21.98 -15.28 3.44
N SER A 328 -21.33 -15.94 4.40
CA SER A 328 -20.92 -15.31 5.66
C SER A 328 -19.90 -14.19 5.42
N ILE A 329 -18.97 -14.37 4.48
CA ILE A 329 -17.99 -13.35 4.11
C ILE A 329 -18.68 -12.16 3.43
N ILE A 330 -19.62 -12.42 2.50
CA ILE A 330 -20.45 -11.39 1.85
C ILE A 330 -21.20 -10.57 2.91
N GLN A 331 -21.91 -11.24 3.81
CA GLN A 331 -22.70 -10.61 4.87
C GLN A 331 -21.83 -9.78 5.82
N ARG A 332 -20.63 -10.29 6.15
CA ARG A 332 -19.65 -9.55 6.95
C ARG A 332 -19.21 -8.28 6.23
N GLN A 333 -18.84 -8.36 4.94
CA GLN A 333 -18.39 -7.19 4.17
C GLN A 333 -19.50 -6.14 4.04
N ILE A 334 -20.73 -6.54 3.69
CA ILE A 334 -21.88 -5.62 3.59
C ILE A 334 -22.19 -4.99 4.96
N GLY A 335 -22.03 -5.76 6.04
CA GLY A 335 -22.26 -5.34 7.41
C GLY A 335 -21.22 -4.38 7.99
N LYS A 336 -20.03 -4.24 7.38
CA LYS A 336 -18.96 -3.38 7.91
C LYS A 336 -19.37 -1.91 7.93
N ARG A 337 -19.17 -1.24 9.07
CA ARG A 337 -19.38 0.22 9.20
C ARG A 337 -18.41 1.03 8.34
N THR A 338 -17.26 0.44 8.02
CA THR A 338 -16.20 1.00 7.18
C THR A 338 -16.38 0.71 5.69
N PHE A 339 -17.47 0.03 5.29
CA PHE A 339 -17.80 -0.12 3.87
C PHE A 339 -18.39 1.19 3.33
N ARG A 340 -17.50 2.16 3.13
CA ARG A 340 -17.77 3.52 2.68
C ARG A 340 -16.87 3.83 1.50
N PRO A 341 -17.36 3.60 0.27
CA PRO A 341 -16.58 3.81 -0.93
C PRO A 341 -16.09 5.24 -1.09
N ARG A 342 -14.91 5.38 -1.69
CA ARG A 342 -14.26 6.66 -1.93
C ARG A 342 -13.46 6.64 -3.22
N VAL A 343 -13.12 7.81 -3.73
CA VAL A 343 -12.31 7.92 -4.94
C VAL A 343 -10.85 7.78 -4.54
N HIS A 344 -10.15 6.84 -5.17
CA HIS A 344 -8.73 6.61 -4.91
C HIS A 344 -7.90 7.76 -5.51
N ALA A 345 -6.73 8.03 -4.92
CA ALA A 345 -5.92 9.21 -5.22
C ALA A 345 -5.55 9.33 -6.71
N GLU A 346 -5.27 8.20 -7.38
CA GLU A 346 -4.98 8.19 -8.82
C GLU A 346 -6.15 8.74 -9.63
N VAL A 347 -7.36 8.27 -9.30
CA VAL A 347 -8.60 8.65 -9.99
C VAL A 347 -9.02 10.08 -9.61
N LEU A 348 -8.73 10.52 -8.38
CA LEU A 348 -8.94 11.91 -7.95
C LEU A 348 -8.11 12.90 -8.74
N VAL A 349 -6.80 12.64 -8.87
CA VAL A 349 -5.92 13.48 -9.70
C VAL A 349 -6.44 13.50 -11.14
N HIS A 350 -6.81 12.35 -11.71
CA HIS A 350 -7.34 12.30 -13.07
C HIS A 350 -8.65 13.08 -13.23
N SER A 351 -9.59 12.92 -12.31
CA SER A 351 -10.86 13.65 -12.30
C SER A 351 -10.66 15.16 -12.22
N TYR A 352 -9.69 15.61 -11.40
CA TYR A 352 -9.31 17.02 -11.31
C TYR A 352 -8.81 17.55 -12.66
N LEU A 353 -7.92 16.81 -13.33
CA LEU A 353 -7.35 17.19 -14.63
C LEU A 353 -8.43 17.29 -15.71
N LEU A 354 -9.38 16.34 -15.73
CA LEU A 354 -10.52 16.38 -16.65
C LEU A 354 -11.41 17.61 -16.42
N SER A 355 -11.64 17.99 -15.16
CA SER A 355 -12.42 19.19 -14.82
C SER A 355 -11.80 20.50 -15.30
N ARG A 356 -10.49 20.49 -15.60
CA ARG A 356 -9.68 21.61 -16.08
C ARG A 356 -9.36 21.53 -17.57
N ASP A 357 -9.90 20.54 -18.28
CA ASP A 357 -9.62 20.24 -19.70
C ASP A 357 -8.14 19.93 -20.00
N LEU A 358 -7.41 19.39 -19.01
CA LEU A 358 -5.98 19.04 -19.13
C LEU A 358 -5.80 17.61 -19.65
N GLN A 359 -6.27 17.37 -20.87
CA GLN A 359 -6.30 16.05 -21.49
C GLN A 359 -5.23 15.87 -22.57
N HIS A 360 -4.69 16.95 -23.13
CA HIS A 360 -3.76 16.84 -24.24
C HIS A 360 -2.36 16.51 -23.70
N PRO A 361 -1.58 15.61 -24.34
CA PRO A 361 -0.23 15.31 -23.87
C PRO A 361 0.65 16.55 -23.67
N ARG A 362 0.48 17.59 -24.49
CA ARG A 362 1.21 18.88 -24.38
C ARG A 362 1.00 19.61 -23.05
N ASP A 363 -0.07 19.31 -22.32
CA ASP A 363 -0.34 19.91 -21.00
C ASP A 363 0.55 19.28 -19.90
N TYR A 364 1.24 18.18 -20.22
CA TYR A 364 2.08 17.42 -19.30
C TYR A 364 3.54 17.70 -19.56
N PHE A 365 4.35 17.66 -18.50
CA PHE A 365 5.79 17.87 -18.58
C PHE A 365 6.42 16.94 -19.62
N ASN A 366 7.15 17.51 -20.60
CA ASN A 366 7.75 16.77 -21.72
C ASN A 366 6.75 15.91 -22.53
N SER A 367 5.48 16.28 -22.54
CA SER A 367 4.38 15.49 -23.10
C SER A 367 4.18 14.09 -22.49
N TRP A 368 4.68 13.88 -21.27
CA TRP A 368 4.54 12.60 -20.55
C TRP A 368 3.28 12.58 -19.69
N LYS A 369 2.16 12.30 -20.35
CA LYS A 369 0.86 12.11 -19.70
C LYS A 369 0.83 10.88 -18.79
N TYR A 370 1.17 11.09 -17.52
CA TYR A 370 1.39 10.02 -16.55
C TYR A 370 0.99 10.44 -15.13
N ILE A 371 0.33 9.53 -14.41
CA ILE A 371 0.08 9.62 -12.96
C ILE A 371 0.91 8.54 -12.26
N GLY A 372 1.79 8.96 -11.35
CA GLY A 372 2.56 8.07 -10.49
C GLY A 372 1.98 8.04 -9.07
N SER A 373 1.97 6.87 -8.45
CA SER A 373 1.33 6.62 -7.15
C SER A 373 2.26 5.91 -6.17
N SER A 374 2.06 6.12 -4.86
CA SER A 374 2.91 5.59 -3.78
C SER A 374 3.01 4.06 -3.81
N LYS A 375 1.94 3.40 -4.26
CA LYS A 375 1.83 1.96 -4.53
C LYS A 375 1.26 1.68 -5.93
N PRO A 376 1.53 0.51 -6.54
CA PRO A 376 0.81 0.02 -7.71
C PRO A 376 -0.70 0.30 -7.65
N THR A 377 -1.33 0.58 -8.78
CA THR A 377 -2.79 0.84 -8.80
C THR A 377 -3.57 -0.39 -8.37
N CYS A 378 -4.69 -0.20 -7.68
CA CYS A 378 -5.58 -1.31 -7.39
C CYS A 378 -6.29 -1.85 -8.64
N ARG A 379 -7.00 -2.98 -8.49
CA ARG A 379 -7.73 -3.62 -9.59
C ARG A 379 -8.78 -2.70 -10.22
N LEU A 380 -9.57 -2.00 -9.40
CA LEU A 380 -10.64 -1.11 -9.90
C LEU A 380 -10.07 0.17 -10.53
N CYS A 381 -8.98 0.74 -9.98
CA CYS A 381 -8.24 1.82 -10.65
C CYS A 381 -7.70 1.36 -12.02
N HIS A 382 -7.19 0.13 -12.11
CA HIS A 382 -6.72 -0.43 -13.38
C HIS A 382 -7.85 -0.54 -14.41
N TYR A 383 -9.03 -1.04 -14.03
CA TYR A 383 -10.18 -1.10 -14.92
C TYR A 383 -10.65 0.29 -15.36
N TYR A 384 -10.69 1.25 -14.43
CA TYR A 384 -10.98 2.64 -14.76
C TYR A 384 -10.03 3.19 -15.82
N PHE A 385 -8.71 3.15 -15.59
CA PHE A 385 -7.74 3.74 -16.53
C PHE A 385 -7.66 2.98 -17.87
N SER A 386 -7.91 1.67 -17.86
CA SER A 386 -7.91 0.85 -19.09
C SER A 386 -9.14 1.11 -19.96
N ALA A 387 -10.29 1.40 -19.34
CA ALA A 387 -11.54 1.67 -20.04
C ALA A 387 -11.71 3.16 -20.40
N HIS A 388 -11.03 4.08 -19.70
CA HIS A 388 -11.23 5.52 -19.88
C HIS A 388 -10.68 6.03 -21.23
N PRO A 389 -11.45 6.80 -22.02
CA PRO A 389 -11.05 7.24 -23.36
C PRO A 389 -9.82 8.18 -23.39
N ASP A 390 -9.55 8.84 -22.27
CA ASP A 390 -8.43 9.77 -22.09
C ASP A 390 -7.03 9.11 -22.16
N ARG A 391 -6.94 7.79 -22.01
CA ARG A 391 -5.69 7.00 -22.10
C ARG A 391 -4.55 7.52 -21.22
N MET A 392 -4.87 7.98 -20.01
CA MET A 392 -3.89 8.35 -19.00
C MET A 392 -3.01 7.15 -18.64
N GLN A 393 -1.67 7.32 -18.69
CA GLN A 393 -0.77 6.26 -18.26
C GLN A 393 -0.63 6.29 -16.73
N VAL A 394 -0.62 5.11 -16.13
CA VAL A 394 -0.49 4.96 -14.66
C VAL A 394 0.50 3.87 -14.31
N ARG A 395 0.90 3.81 -13.05
CA ARG A 395 1.70 2.72 -12.51
C ARG A 395 1.00 1.37 -12.74
N LYS A 396 1.77 0.32 -13.08
CA LYS A 396 1.22 -1.03 -13.30
C LYS A 396 0.50 -1.54 -12.04
N SER A 397 -0.61 -2.26 -12.24
CA SER A 397 -1.48 -2.74 -11.17
C SER A 397 -0.88 -3.89 -10.35
N HIS A 398 -1.21 -3.95 -9.06
CA HIS A 398 -1.02 -5.14 -8.23
C HIS A 398 -2.25 -6.06 -8.18
N PHE A 399 -3.37 -5.62 -8.79
CA PHE A 399 -4.61 -6.37 -8.93
C PHE A 399 -5.31 -6.76 -7.62
N ASN A 400 -4.99 -6.17 -6.45
CA ASN A 400 -5.86 -6.35 -5.28
C ASN A 400 -7.16 -5.58 -5.48
N LEU A 401 -8.26 -6.20 -5.06
CA LEU A 401 -9.58 -5.62 -5.06
C LEU A 401 -9.86 -4.93 -3.72
N TYR A 402 -10.25 -3.66 -3.78
CA TYR A 402 -10.69 -2.90 -2.60
C TYR A 402 -12.16 -2.52 -2.77
N PRO A 403 -13.09 -3.08 -1.97
CA PRO A 403 -14.51 -2.75 -2.06
C PRO A 403 -14.81 -1.26 -1.78
N ASN A 404 -13.97 -0.59 -0.99
CA ASN A 404 -14.05 0.84 -0.73
C ASN A 404 -13.50 1.67 -1.91
N TRP A 405 -14.10 1.51 -3.09
CA TRP A 405 -13.77 2.24 -4.31
C TRP A 405 -15.06 2.75 -4.97
N ARG A 406 -15.03 3.97 -5.52
CA ARG A 406 -16.12 4.51 -6.32
C ARG A 406 -15.61 5.33 -7.49
N LEU A 407 -16.44 5.43 -8.52
CA LEU A 407 -16.24 6.31 -9.66
C LEU A 407 -16.54 7.77 -9.25
N PRO A 408 -15.74 8.77 -9.69
CA PRO A 408 -16.03 10.19 -9.43
C PRO A 408 -17.40 10.59 -9.99
N GLY A 409 -18.13 11.46 -9.28
CA GLY A 409 -19.43 11.96 -9.73
C GLY A 409 -20.57 10.94 -9.65
N VAL A 410 -20.31 9.73 -9.16
CA VAL A 410 -21.32 8.66 -9.05
C VAL A 410 -21.49 8.24 -7.60
N PHE A 411 -22.75 8.06 -7.18
CA PHE A 411 -23.16 7.60 -5.86
C PHE A 411 -22.68 8.48 -4.69
N GLU A 412 -22.49 9.78 -4.93
CA GLU A 412 -22.06 10.76 -3.91
C GLU A 412 -23.10 10.96 -2.81
N CYS A 413 -24.36 11.13 -3.20
CA CYS A 413 -25.49 11.27 -2.29
C CYS A 413 -26.67 10.37 -2.70
N ALA A 414 -27.70 10.29 -1.84
CA ALA A 414 -28.93 9.56 -2.16
C ALA A 414 -29.64 10.11 -3.41
N ASP A 415 -29.47 11.41 -3.67
CA ASP A 415 -30.09 12.15 -4.77
C ASP A 415 -29.13 12.38 -5.95
N SER A 416 -28.08 11.57 -6.06
CA SER A 416 -27.15 11.66 -7.20
C SER A 416 -27.97 11.48 -8.48
N GLY A 417 -27.92 12.48 -9.37
CA GLY A 417 -28.61 12.41 -10.66
C GLY A 417 -28.14 11.21 -11.49
N VAL A 418 -28.89 10.88 -12.54
CA VAL A 418 -28.48 9.83 -13.48
C VAL A 418 -27.11 10.20 -14.08
N PRO A 419 -26.11 9.30 -14.02
CA PRO A 419 -24.80 9.56 -14.62
C PRO A 419 -24.94 9.94 -16.09
N ASP A 420 -24.09 10.84 -16.59
CA ASP A 420 -24.05 11.09 -18.04
C ASP A 420 -23.70 9.80 -18.80
N ALA A 421 -24.02 9.75 -20.09
CA ALA A 421 -23.86 8.54 -20.90
C ALA A 421 -22.40 8.04 -20.99
N LYS A 422 -21.38 8.91 -20.85
CA LYS A 422 -19.97 8.49 -20.85
C LYS A 422 -19.61 7.86 -19.52
N THR A 423 -20.03 8.50 -18.42
CA THR A 423 -19.84 8.00 -17.06
C THR A 423 -20.55 6.66 -16.85
N GLN A 424 -21.77 6.52 -17.37
CA GLN A 424 -22.52 5.27 -17.36
C GLN A 424 -21.80 4.15 -18.11
N ARG A 425 -21.34 4.40 -19.35
CA ARG A 425 -20.59 3.40 -20.13
C ARG A 425 -19.30 2.96 -19.43
N LEU A 426 -18.62 3.89 -18.77
CA LEU A 426 -17.41 3.58 -18.01
C LEU A 426 -17.74 2.70 -16.79
N LEU A 427 -18.82 3.01 -16.08
CA LEU A 427 -19.31 2.20 -14.97
C LEU A 427 -19.66 0.78 -15.44
N GLU A 428 -20.40 0.66 -16.54
CA GLU A 428 -20.75 -0.62 -17.17
C GLU A 428 -19.50 -1.42 -17.53
N LYS A 429 -18.50 -0.81 -18.20
CA LYS A 429 -17.26 -1.50 -18.57
C LYS A 429 -16.45 -1.98 -17.38
N ILE A 430 -16.38 -1.20 -16.30
CA ILE A 430 -15.72 -1.63 -15.06
C ILE A 430 -16.49 -2.79 -14.44
N THR A 431 -17.83 -2.72 -14.44
CA THR A 431 -18.71 -3.77 -13.91
C THR A 431 -18.52 -5.09 -14.67
N GLU A 432 -18.51 -5.06 -16.00
CA GLU A 432 -18.25 -6.22 -16.87
C GLU A 432 -16.91 -6.89 -16.52
N ASN A 433 -15.83 -6.12 -16.35
CA ASN A 433 -14.53 -6.69 -15.98
C ASN A 433 -14.57 -7.37 -14.59
N VAL A 434 -15.41 -6.86 -13.66
CA VAL A 434 -15.61 -7.52 -12.36
C VAL A 434 -16.48 -8.77 -12.50
N HIS A 435 -17.46 -8.79 -13.42
CA HIS A 435 -18.21 -10.02 -13.73
C HIS A 435 -17.26 -11.11 -14.24
N ASP A 436 -16.38 -10.76 -15.17
CA ASP A 436 -15.38 -11.69 -15.72
C ASP A 436 -14.43 -12.20 -14.61
N ASP A 437 -14.07 -11.36 -13.65
CA ASP A 437 -13.31 -11.78 -12.47
C ASP A 437 -14.07 -12.79 -11.61
N VAL A 438 -15.36 -12.53 -11.32
CA VAL A 438 -16.19 -13.45 -10.53
C VAL A 438 -16.27 -14.80 -11.22
N LYS A 439 -16.57 -14.81 -12.53
CA LYS A 439 -16.68 -16.03 -13.34
C LYS A 439 -15.37 -16.82 -13.28
N ARG A 440 -14.25 -16.17 -13.60
CA ARG A 440 -12.91 -16.79 -13.57
C ARG A 440 -12.55 -17.32 -12.17
N THR A 441 -12.80 -16.56 -11.11
CA THR A 441 -12.49 -17.00 -9.74
C THR A 441 -13.37 -18.17 -9.31
N LEU A 442 -14.64 -18.20 -9.73
CA LEU A 442 -15.55 -19.34 -9.48
C LEU A 442 -15.12 -20.60 -10.22
N GLU A 443 -14.62 -20.51 -11.45
CA GLU A 443 -14.13 -21.64 -12.23
C GLU A 443 -12.76 -22.14 -11.73
N GLU A 444 -11.78 -21.25 -11.66
CA GLU A 444 -10.39 -21.61 -11.40
C GLU A 444 -10.08 -21.79 -9.91
N LYS A 445 -10.95 -21.27 -9.03
CA LYS A 445 -10.74 -21.17 -7.57
C LYS A 445 -9.41 -20.50 -7.21
N ARG A 446 -8.87 -19.68 -8.11
CA ARG A 446 -7.55 -19.06 -7.98
C ARG A 446 -7.69 -17.57 -7.68
N PRO A 447 -7.29 -17.11 -6.48
CA PRO A 447 -7.29 -15.70 -6.17
C PRO A 447 -6.25 -14.94 -7.00
N VAL A 448 -6.52 -13.66 -7.25
CA VAL A 448 -5.70 -12.75 -8.06
C VAL A 448 -5.27 -11.56 -7.20
N GLY A 449 -3.97 -11.27 -7.19
CA GLY A 449 -3.41 -10.11 -6.49
C GLY A 449 -2.06 -10.41 -5.83
N LYS A 450 -1.77 -9.66 -4.78
CA LYS A 450 -0.58 -9.77 -3.93
C LYS A 450 -0.96 -9.70 -2.45
N ASN A 451 -0.16 -10.33 -1.61
CA ASN A 451 -0.26 -10.19 -0.15
C ASN A 451 0.05 -8.77 0.31
N HIS A 452 1.13 -8.19 -0.23
CA HIS A 452 1.50 -6.81 -0.02
C HIS A 452 1.14 -5.97 -1.24
N ASP A 453 0.44 -4.86 -1.02
CA ASP A 453 0.10 -3.90 -2.09
C ASP A 453 1.31 -3.09 -2.58
N SER A 454 2.37 -3.05 -1.77
CA SER A 454 3.66 -2.45 -2.11
C SER A 454 4.57 -3.45 -2.80
N ASN A 455 5.36 -3.00 -3.78
CA ASN A 455 6.37 -3.87 -4.38
C ASN A 455 7.53 -4.11 -3.39
N THR A 456 7.83 -5.38 -3.10
CA THR A 456 9.01 -5.81 -2.33
C THR A 456 10.31 -5.37 -3.03
N PHE A 457 10.31 -5.37 -4.37
CA PHE A 457 11.38 -4.82 -5.18
C PHE A 457 10.97 -3.46 -5.75
N THR A 458 11.66 -2.41 -5.32
CA THR A 458 11.77 -1.20 -6.14
C THR A 458 12.90 -1.43 -7.12
N THR A 459 12.58 -1.45 -8.40
CA THR A 459 13.57 -1.34 -9.47
C THR A 459 13.82 0.14 -9.72
N LEU A 460 14.99 0.64 -9.33
CA LEU A 460 15.50 1.87 -9.90
C LEU A 460 15.98 1.58 -11.32
N PRO A 461 15.63 2.41 -12.31
CA PRO A 461 16.22 2.30 -13.64
C PRO A 461 17.77 2.33 -13.56
N GLU A 462 18.48 1.50 -14.33
CA GLU A 462 19.94 1.34 -14.22
C GLU A 462 20.71 2.67 -14.38
N GLY A 463 20.15 3.63 -15.14
CA GLY A 463 20.69 4.99 -15.28
C GLY A 463 20.50 5.93 -14.08
N LEU A 464 19.90 5.48 -12.98
CA LEU A 464 19.86 6.15 -11.67
C LEU A 464 20.73 5.41 -10.62
N ASN A 465 21.29 4.24 -10.96
CA ASN A 465 22.14 3.45 -10.07
C ASN A 465 23.56 4.03 -9.89
N GLY A 466 23.90 5.16 -10.53
CA GLY A 466 25.21 5.81 -10.40
C GLY A 466 25.61 6.16 -8.95
N TYR A 467 24.62 6.22 -8.05
CA TYR A 467 24.82 6.44 -6.60
C TYR A 467 24.83 5.19 -5.75
N ALA A 468 24.47 4.03 -6.32
CA ALA A 468 24.09 2.84 -5.57
C ALA A 468 25.23 1.83 -5.32
N TYR A 469 26.47 2.06 -5.77
CA TYR A 469 27.50 1.00 -5.70
C TYR A 469 28.97 1.44 -5.52
N SER A 470 29.23 2.53 -4.77
CA SER A 470 30.60 2.91 -4.41
C SER A 470 30.74 3.27 -2.93
N ASP A 471 30.29 2.37 -2.05
CA ASP A 471 30.64 2.38 -0.62
C ASP A 471 31.82 1.42 -0.32
N THR A 472 32.46 0.84 -1.34
CA THR A 472 33.75 0.13 -1.21
C THR A 472 34.96 1.03 -1.36
N ALA A 473 34.77 2.33 -1.64
CA ALA A 473 35.85 3.30 -1.70
C ALA A 473 36.25 3.75 -0.27
N SER A 474 37.18 2.98 0.27
CA SER A 474 38.20 3.31 1.27
C SER A 474 37.75 3.73 2.68
N VAL A 475 37.86 2.73 3.58
CA VAL A 475 37.99 2.87 5.04
C VAL A 475 39.07 3.90 5.46
N SER A 476 39.97 4.30 4.55
CA SER A 476 41.00 5.31 4.81
C SER A 476 40.48 6.74 4.96
N GLU A 477 39.34 7.10 4.37
CA GLU A 477 38.85 8.49 4.38
C GLU A 477 38.10 8.83 5.68
N ALA A 478 37.47 7.83 6.31
CA ALA A 478 36.85 7.95 7.63
C ALA A 478 37.90 8.05 8.76
N ALA A 479 39.05 7.39 8.61
CA ALA A 479 40.14 7.48 9.58
C ALA A 479 40.78 8.88 9.61
N ALA A 480 40.86 9.56 8.45
CA ALA A 480 41.44 10.90 8.34
C ALA A 480 40.57 12.00 8.98
N GLN A 481 39.27 11.78 9.16
CA GLN A 481 38.36 12.77 9.78
C GLN A 481 38.18 12.58 11.29
N MET A 482 38.62 11.44 11.86
CA MET A 482 38.54 11.19 13.30
C MET A 482 39.73 11.80 14.06
N ASP A 483 40.89 11.94 13.41
CA ASP A 483 42.10 12.51 14.02
C ASP A 483 41.98 14.02 14.29
N ASP A 484 41.17 14.74 13.49
CA ASP A 484 40.97 16.19 13.63
C ASP A 484 39.93 16.57 14.70
N MET A 485 39.14 15.61 15.21
CA MET A 485 38.03 15.88 16.14
C MET A 485 38.35 15.54 17.60
N GLU A 486 39.41 14.77 17.88
CA GLU A 486 39.80 14.37 19.25
C GLU A 486 40.58 15.43 20.05
N LEU A 487 40.97 16.55 19.43
CA LEU A 487 41.78 17.58 20.12
C LEU A 487 40.97 18.61 20.93
N ASN A 488 39.63 18.64 20.85
CA ASN A 488 38.85 19.79 21.36
C ASN A 488 37.73 19.50 22.37
N ALA A 489 37.64 18.30 22.98
CA ALA A 489 36.60 18.05 23.98
C ALA A 489 37.12 17.25 25.18
N ARG A 490 37.87 17.91 26.06
CA ARG A 490 38.06 17.51 27.45
C ARG A 490 37.81 18.72 28.35
N THR A 491 36.63 18.76 28.99
CA THR A 491 36.39 19.28 30.35
C THR A 491 34.95 19.01 30.76
N ASP A 492 34.82 18.32 31.91
CA ASP A 492 33.79 18.39 32.96
C ASP A 492 32.33 17.99 32.60
N GLY A 493 31.58 17.20 33.39
CA GLY A 493 31.75 16.65 34.73
C GLY A 493 30.38 16.62 35.46
N ASP A 494 29.96 15.42 35.89
CA ASP A 494 29.02 15.09 37.00
C ASP A 494 27.49 15.41 36.90
N SER A 495 26.62 14.38 36.95
CA SER A 495 25.77 13.89 38.08
C SER A 495 24.51 14.77 38.32
N ASP A 496 23.27 14.34 38.58
CA ASP A 496 22.75 13.12 39.20
C ASP A 496 21.19 13.05 39.05
N GLN A 497 20.64 11.82 39.19
CA GLN A 497 19.36 11.41 39.82
C GLN A 497 17.93 11.59 39.20
N VAL A 498 17.38 10.42 38.81
CA VAL A 498 16.10 9.73 39.15
C VAL A 498 14.79 10.52 39.36
N ALA A 499 13.75 10.14 38.60
CA ALA A 499 12.37 10.09 39.06
C ALA A 499 11.56 9.00 38.32
N GLU A 500 11.04 8.03 39.08
CA GLU A 500 10.05 7.02 38.66
C GLU A 500 8.62 7.60 38.67
N CYS A 501 7.87 7.39 37.60
CA CYS A 501 6.42 7.14 37.59
C CYS A 501 6.10 6.60 36.19
N GLY A 502 5.49 5.43 36.02
CA GLY A 502 4.09 5.19 36.30
C GLY A 502 3.56 4.38 35.11
N ASP A 503 3.21 3.14 35.41
CA ASP A 503 2.65 2.09 34.56
C ASP A 503 1.35 2.53 33.86
N ASP A 504 1.30 2.43 32.52
CA ASP A 504 0.06 2.42 31.74
C ASP A 504 0.26 1.56 30.48
N GLY A 505 -0.50 0.46 30.41
CA GLY A 505 -0.32 -0.65 29.48
C GLY A 505 -0.65 -0.38 28.00
N PRO A 506 -0.09 -1.17 27.06
CA PRO A 506 -0.29 -0.96 25.63
C PRO A 506 -1.60 -1.59 25.12
N SER A 507 -2.42 -0.74 24.49
CA SER A 507 -3.60 -1.14 23.70
C SER A 507 -3.19 -1.80 22.38
N VAL A 508 -3.66 -3.03 22.20
CA VAL A 508 -3.44 -3.89 21.03
C VAL A 508 -4.54 -3.64 20.01
N VAL A 509 -4.19 -3.21 18.79
CA VAL A 509 -5.07 -3.33 17.62
C VAL A 509 -4.33 -4.13 16.55
N ARG A 510 -4.43 -5.46 16.69
CA ARG A 510 -4.30 -6.41 15.59
C ARG A 510 -5.72 -6.78 15.19
N GLU A 511 -6.12 -6.45 13.97
CA GLU A 511 -7.21 -7.17 13.31
C GLU A 511 -6.70 -8.60 13.05
N ALA A 512 -6.96 -9.48 14.01
CA ALA A 512 -6.88 -10.92 13.86
C ALA A 512 -8.31 -11.44 13.76
N ASP A 513 -8.62 -12.07 12.64
CA ASP A 513 -9.76 -12.95 12.50
C ASP A 513 -9.60 -14.12 13.50
N GLU A 514 -10.46 -14.19 14.52
CA GLU A 514 -10.62 -15.40 15.34
C GLU A 514 -11.98 -16.05 15.05
N GLU A 515 -11.91 -17.26 14.50
CA GLU A 515 -13.01 -18.19 14.36
C GLU A 515 -13.39 -18.76 15.74
N VAL A 516 -14.64 -18.51 16.18
CA VAL A 516 -15.20 -19.20 17.34
C VAL A 516 -15.88 -20.48 16.88
N VAL A 517 -15.18 -21.60 17.00
CA VAL A 517 -15.76 -22.95 16.91
C VAL A 517 -16.30 -23.31 18.30
N GLY A 518 -17.62 -23.23 18.48
CA GLY A 518 -18.30 -23.68 19.69
C GLY A 518 -18.37 -25.20 19.74
N ASN A 519 -17.59 -25.83 20.62
CA ASN A 519 -17.74 -27.25 20.94
C ASN A 519 -18.51 -27.39 22.26
N THR A 520 -19.79 -27.74 22.16
CA THR A 520 -20.62 -28.19 23.28
C THR A 520 -20.41 -29.68 23.50
N SER A 521 -19.82 -30.07 24.62
CA SER A 521 -19.96 -31.42 25.18
C SER A 521 -19.97 -31.32 26.70
N GLY A 522 -21.16 -31.52 27.26
CA GLY A 522 -21.41 -31.53 28.70
C GLY A 522 -20.79 -32.75 29.38
N GLY A 523 -20.13 -32.50 30.51
CA GLY A 523 -19.78 -33.50 31.50
C GLY A 523 -20.39 -33.10 32.84
N ALA A 524 -21.39 -33.85 33.29
CA ALA A 524 -22.02 -33.70 34.60
C ALA A 524 -21.08 -34.15 35.73
N PRO A 525 -21.12 -33.51 36.92
CA PRO A 525 -20.65 -34.13 38.14
C PRO A 525 -21.83 -34.72 38.93
N LEU A 526 -21.64 -35.97 39.36
CA LEU A 526 -22.50 -36.72 40.24
C LEU A 526 -22.42 -36.22 41.69
N ASN A 527 -23.61 -35.96 42.24
CA ASN A 527 -24.10 -36.25 43.59
C ASN A 527 -23.25 -35.92 44.83
N ALA A 528 -23.81 -35.05 45.68
CA ALA A 528 -24.00 -35.37 47.09
C ALA A 528 -25.29 -34.74 47.64
N MET A 529 -26.16 -35.62 48.15
CA MET A 529 -27.14 -35.49 49.25
C MET A 529 -27.49 -34.07 49.73
N GLY A 530 -28.75 -33.64 49.86
CA GLY A 530 -29.95 -34.39 50.21
C GLY A 530 -30.53 -33.79 51.51
N SER A 531 -31.74 -33.22 51.45
CA SER A 531 -32.79 -33.28 52.48
C SER A 531 -33.87 -32.23 52.22
N GLN A 532 -35.10 -32.73 52.01
CA GLN A 532 -36.37 -32.30 52.65
C GLN A 532 -36.81 -30.83 52.43
N ASN A 533 -38.04 -30.50 52.02
CA ASN A 533 -39.29 -31.05 52.50
C ASN A 533 -40.50 -30.56 51.68
N SER A 534 -41.57 -31.36 51.75
CA SER A 534 -42.99 -30.97 51.77
C SER A 534 -43.83 -31.00 50.48
N ALA A 535 -44.69 -32.03 50.51
CA ALA A 535 -46.05 -32.19 49.98
C ALA A 535 -46.22 -32.56 48.49
#